data_AF-A0A419YKU2-F1
#
_entry.id   AF-A0A419YKU2-F1
#
_cell.length_a   1.000
_cell.length_b   1.000
_cell.length_c   1.000
_cell.angle_alpha   90.00
_cell.angle_beta   90.00
_cell.angle_gamma   90.00
#
_symmetry.space_group_name_H-M   'P 1'
#
loop_
_entity.id
_entity.type
_entity.pdbx_description
1 polymer ?
#
loop_
_entity_poly.entity_id
_entity_poly.type
_entity_poly.pdbx_seq_one_letter_code
_entity_poly.pdbx_strand_id
1 'polypeptide(L)'
;MKSPLLALPGAVAAEGPDEGVAAHYGDLFREQRALAAGRGFADLSHRGVVTVTGPDRLSWLHLLLTQHVSELPPQRATEALVLSANGHVEHALYLVDDGVTTWAHVEPGTAPALVKYLESMKFWNRVEVADATDSYAVVFLPAGSTASVDRAAAVRELPWGRDLFLPRAELAAAAEEFGAPAGVWAYEALRIEAHRPRLGFETDHRTIPHEVDWLGSAVHLQKGCYRGQETVARVHNLGRPPRRLVFLHLDGTAEKLPAHGTEVRVDGQERPVGFVTSAARHHELGPIALALVKRNTPVDAVLLADGVPGSQDVIVPA
;
A
#
# COMPACT_ATOMS: atom_id res chain seq x y z
N MET A 1 13.73 9.97 -6.44
CA MET A 1 14.67 9.73 -7.56
C MET A 1 13.86 9.54 -8.82
N LYS A 2 14.31 10.00 -9.99
CA LYS A 2 13.55 9.84 -11.26
C LYS A 2 13.87 8.50 -11.91
N SER A 3 12.83 7.76 -12.29
CA SER A 3 12.95 6.51 -13.01
C SER A 3 13.45 6.71 -14.44
N PRO A 4 14.34 5.84 -14.96
CA PRO A 4 14.70 5.84 -16.39
C PRO A 4 13.51 5.53 -17.29
N LEU A 5 12.46 4.88 -16.78
CA LEU A 5 11.28 4.51 -17.56
C LEU A 5 10.40 5.71 -17.93
N LEU A 6 10.62 6.88 -17.32
CA LEU A 6 10.04 8.15 -17.77
C LEU A 6 10.54 8.58 -19.17
N ALA A 7 11.60 7.97 -19.69
CA ALA A 7 12.06 8.21 -21.05
C ALA A 7 11.30 7.39 -22.11
N LEU A 8 10.44 6.44 -21.70
CA LEU A 8 9.66 5.64 -22.64
C LEU A 8 8.61 6.50 -23.36
N PRO A 9 8.26 6.16 -24.62
CA PRO A 9 7.26 6.89 -25.38
C PRO A 9 5.91 6.98 -24.65
N GLY A 10 5.33 8.17 -24.63
CA GLY A 10 4.02 8.42 -24.03
C GLY A 10 4.01 8.56 -22.50
N ALA A 11 5.18 8.41 -21.84
CA ALA A 11 5.30 8.60 -20.41
C ALA A 11 4.92 10.04 -20.00
N VAL A 12 3.98 10.16 -19.08
CA VAL A 12 3.64 11.39 -18.38
C VAL A 12 4.06 11.21 -16.92
N ALA A 13 4.80 12.16 -16.35
CA ALA A 13 5.26 12.05 -14.97
C ALA A 13 4.10 12.13 -13.97
N ALA A 14 4.16 11.30 -12.93
CA ALA A 14 3.28 11.41 -11.77
C ALA A 14 3.66 12.60 -10.89
N GLU A 15 2.70 13.03 -10.07
CA GLU A 15 2.81 14.19 -9.18
C GLU A 15 2.60 13.78 -7.72
N GLY A 16 2.94 14.68 -6.79
CA GLY A 16 2.71 14.48 -5.38
C GLY A 16 3.54 13.33 -4.80
N PRO A 17 2.97 12.46 -3.95
CA PRO A 17 3.69 11.33 -3.36
C PRO A 17 4.29 10.34 -4.37
N ASP A 18 3.73 10.29 -5.58
CA ASP A 18 4.15 9.37 -6.64
C ASP A 18 5.15 9.99 -7.62
N GLU A 19 5.67 11.20 -7.33
CA GLU A 19 6.68 11.86 -8.16
C GLU A 19 7.92 10.97 -8.36
N GLY A 20 8.36 10.86 -9.61
CA GLY A 20 9.56 10.10 -9.99
C GLY A 20 9.28 8.89 -10.87
N VAL A 21 8.02 8.48 -11.03
CA VAL A 21 7.57 7.46 -12.00
C VAL A 21 6.51 8.01 -12.95
N ALA A 22 6.12 7.22 -13.95
CA ALA A 22 5.07 7.61 -14.88
C ALA A 22 3.67 7.50 -14.23
N ALA A 23 2.87 8.55 -14.36
CA ALA A 23 1.42 8.52 -14.15
C ALA A 23 0.76 7.50 -15.09
N HIS A 24 1.13 7.59 -16.37
CA HIS A 24 0.67 6.72 -17.46
C HIS A 24 1.62 6.79 -18.65
N TYR A 25 1.46 5.87 -19.59
CA TYR A 25 2.19 5.80 -20.87
C TYR A 25 1.31 6.14 -22.09
N GLY A 26 0.06 6.57 -21.86
CA GLY A 26 -0.77 7.27 -22.84
C GLY A 26 -2.16 6.65 -23.07
N ASP A 27 -2.37 5.40 -22.65
CA ASP A 27 -3.67 4.72 -22.77
C ASP A 27 -4.02 4.05 -21.44
N LEU A 28 -4.61 4.85 -20.54
CA LEU A 28 -4.91 4.48 -19.15
C LEU A 28 -5.67 3.15 -19.03
N PHE A 29 -6.69 2.94 -19.85
CA PHE A 29 -7.53 1.75 -19.75
C PHE A 29 -6.85 0.53 -20.37
N ARG A 30 -6.06 0.70 -21.44
CA ARG A 30 -5.25 -0.40 -21.98
C ARG A 30 -4.16 -0.82 -21.00
N GLU A 31 -3.52 0.13 -20.32
CA GLU A 31 -2.54 -0.13 -19.27
C GLU A 31 -3.15 -0.95 -18.13
N GLN A 32 -4.32 -0.55 -17.62
CA GLN A 32 -5.04 -1.31 -16.60
C GLN A 32 -5.39 -2.74 -17.05
N ARG A 33 -5.95 -2.89 -18.26
CA ARG A 33 -6.29 -4.22 -18.81
C ARG A 33 -5.05 -5.09 -19.06
N ALA A 34 -3.92 -4.49 -19.41
CA ALA A 34 -2.66 -5.22 -19.56
C ALA A 34 -2.15 -5.73 -18.21
N LEU A 35 -2.19 -4.89 -17.16
CA LEU A 35 -1.86 -5.30 -15.80
C LEU A 35 -2.80 -6.41 -15.30
N ALA A 36 -4.12 -6.21 -15.39
CA ALA A 36 -5.11 -7.19 -14.93
C ALA A 36 -5.00 -8.54 -15.66
N ALA A 37 -4.56 -8.54 -16.93
CA ALA A 37 -4.37 -9.73 -17.74
C ALA A 37 -2.98 -10.39 -17.57
N GLY A 38 -2.11 -9.91 -16.68
CA GLY A 38 -0.79 -10.50 -16.48
C GLY A 38 0.25 -10.12 -17.56
N ARG A 39 -0.04 -9.13 -18.41
CA ARG A 39 0.75 -8.80 -19.63
C ARG A 39 1.51 -7.47 -19.55
N GLY A 40 1.72 -6.95 -18.36
CA GLY A 40 2.45 -5.72 -18.13
C GLY A 40 3.08 -5.66 -16.75
N PHE A 41 3.63 -4.50 -16.41
CA PHE A 41 4.26 -4.24 -15.12
C PHE A 41 4.06 -2.79 -14.70
N ALA A 42 4.17 -2.52 -13.40
CA ALA A 42 4.15 -1.16 -12.86
C ALA A 42 5.49 -0.82 -12.22
N ASP A 43 6.03 0.33 -12.62
CA ASP A 43 7.23 0.90 -12.01
C ASP A 43 6.87 1.58 -10.69
N LEU A 44 7.37 1.02 -9.59
CA LEU A 44 7.19 1.53 -8.23
C LEU A 44 8.53 2.00 -7.65
N SER A 45 9.50 2.37 -8.49
CA SER A 45 10.87 2.74 -8.09
C SER A 45 10.97 4.03 -7.28
N HIS A 46 9.87 4.76 -7.10
CA HIS A 46 9.71 5.89 -6.18
C HIS A 46 9.47 5.46 -4.72
N ARG A 47 9.08 4.19 -4.47
CA ARG A 47 8.93 3.64 -3.12
C ARG A 47 10.29 3.50 -2.42
N GLY A 48 10.25 3.66 -1.10
CA GLY A 48 11.44 3.45 -0.27
C GLY A 48 11.73 1.97 -0.10
N VAL A 49 13.01 1.59 -0.02
CA VAL A 49 13.46 0.22 0.26
C VAL A 49 14.27 0.22 1.54
N VAL A 50 13.86 -0.62 2.50
CA VAL A 50 14.57 -0.82 3.77
C VAL A 50 14.97 -2.29 3.87
N THR A 51 16.24 -2.53 4.17
CA THR A 51 16.77 -3.88 4.40
C THR A 51 17.19 -4.03 5.85
N VAL A 52 16.93 -5.20 6.42
CA VAL A 52 17.42 -5.58 7.75
C VAL A 52 18.19 -6.89 7.63
N THR A 53 19.46 -6.88 8.02
CA THR A 53 20.33 -8.06 8.01
C THR A 53 20.79 -8.39 9.44
N GLY A 54 21.46 -9.54 9.59
CA GLY A 54 22.01 -10.00 10.86
C GLY A 54 21.27 -11.19 11.45
N PRO A 55 21.91 -11.95 12.35
CA PRO A 55 21.36 -13.19 12.89
C PRO A 55 20.10 -12.97 13.76
N ASP A 56 19.94 -11.78 14.35
CA ASP A 56 18.83 -11.50 15.26
C ASP A 56 17.66 -10.78 14.54
N ARG A 57 17.70 -10.60 13.20
CA ARG A 57 16.76 -9.72 12.47
C ARG A 57 15.29 -10.08 12.66
N LEU A 58 14.91 -11.35 12.57
CA LEU A 58 13.51 -11.78 12.64
C LEU A 58 12.98 -11.74 14.07
N SER A 59 13.76 -12.20 15.05
CA SER A 59 13.37 -12.13 16.46
C SER A 59 13.28 -10.68 16.94
N TRP A 60 14.17 -9.81 16.47
CA TRP A 60 14.15 -8.38 16.77
C TRP A 60 12.98 -7.65 16.11
N LEU A 61 12.78 -7.82 14.80
CA LEU A 61 11.63 -7.24 14.09
C LEU A 61 10.30 -7.72 14.68
N HIS A 62 10.24 -8.96 15.15
CA HIS A 62 9.06 -9.48 15.84
C HIS A 62 8.68 -8.66 17.07
N LEU A 63 9.62 -8.05 17.80
CA LEU A 63 9.28 -7.23 18.97
C LEU A 63 8.71 -5.84 18.59
N LEU A 64 8.95 -5.39 17.37
CA LEU A 64 8.61 -4.04 16.90
C LEU A 64 7.35 -4.01 16.02
N LEU A 65 7.13 -5.08 15.27
CA LEU A 65 6.09 -5.17 14.26
C LEU A 65 4.80 -5.79 14.80
N THR A 66 3.66 -5.39 14.24
CA THR A 66 2.35 -6.00 14.53
C THR A 66 2.21 -7.43 14.00
N GLN A 67 3.10 -7.89 13.13
CA GLN A 67 3.05 -9.19 12.46
C GLN A 67 4.00 -10.22 13.09
N HIS A 68 3.64 -11.50 13.06
CA HIS A 68 4.49 -12.58 13.56
C HIS A 68 5.58 -12.95 12.55
N VAL A 69 6.80 -12.45 12.76
CA VAL A 69 7.93 -12.66 11.83
C VAL A 69 9.09 -13.47 12.38
N SER A 70 9.08 -13.84 13.67
CA SER A 70 10.17 -14.58 14.32
C SER A 70 10.44 -15.95 13.69
N GLU A 71 9.39 -16.56 13.14
CA GLU A 71 9.44 -17.85 12.44
C GLU A 71 8.99 -17.71 10.99
N LEU A 72 9.14 -16.51 10.39
CA LEU A 72 8.79 -16.27 9.00
C LEU A 72 9.65 -17.18 8.11
N PRO A 73 9.05 -18.12 7.34
CA PRO A 73 9.83 -18.96 6.45
C PRO A 73 10.51 -18.11 5.37
N PRO A 74 11.71 -18.48 4.89
CA PRO A 74 12.32 -17.84 3.75
C PRO A 74 11.37 -17.77 2.55
N GLN A 75 11.40 -16.66 1.83
CA GLN A 75 10.56 -16.30 0.69
C GLN A 75 9.06 -16.15 1.01
N ARG A 76 8.65 -16.21 2.28
CA ARG A 76 7.26 -15.93 2.67
C ARG A 76 7.03 -14.42 2.77
N ALA A 77 6.23 -13.89 1.85
CA ALA A 77 5.76 -12.52 1.93
C ALA A 77 4.80 -12.29 3.10
N THR A 78 4.85 -11.10 3.68
CA THR A 78 3.83 -10.61 4.62
C THR A 78 3.76 -9.08 4.59
N GLU A 79 2.92 -8.52 5.46
CA GLU A 79 2.78 -7.09 5.72
C GLU A 79 2.86 -6.88 7.22
N ALA A 80 3.35 -5.72 7.63
CA ALA A 80 3.49 -5.39 9.02
C ALA A 80 3.36 -3.89 9.24
N LEU A 81 2.94 -3.52 10.43
CA LEU A 81 2.84 -2.13 10.87
C LEU A 81 3.78 -1.88 12.03
N VAL A 82 4.21 -0.65 12.16
CA VAL A 82 4.71 -0.08 13.42
C VAL A 82 3.64 0.84 13.96
N LEU A 83 3.29 0.68 15.23
CA LEU A 83 2.28 1.50 15.88
C LEU A 83 2.88 2.43 16.95
N SER A 84 2.16 3.50 17.21
CA SER A 84 2.33 4.33 18.39
C SER A 84 1.91 3.58 19.66
N ALA A 85 2.24 4.13 20.83
CA ALA A 85 1.77 3.59 22.11
C ALA A 85 0.23 3.55 22.22
N ASN A 86 -0.45 4.46 21.51
CA ASN A 86 -1.90 4.54 21.43
C ASN A 86 -2.50 3.63 20.34
N GLY A 87 -1.69 2.82 19.66
CA GLY A 87 -2.15 1.91 18.59
C GLY A 87 -2.40 2.58 17.24
N HIS A 88 -2.07 3.88 17.08
CA HIS A 88 -2.13 4.53 15.77
C HIS A 88 -1.01 4.05 14.87
N VAL A 89 -1.27 3.93 13.56
CA VAL A 89 -0.28 3.48 12.57
C VAL A 89 0.77 4.58 12.33
N GLU A 90 2.05 4.26 12.55
CA GLU A 90 3.18 5.15 12.29
C GLU A 90 3.92 4.74 10.98
N HIS A 91 4.06 3.43 10.73
CA HIS A 91 4.66 2.90 9.50
C HIS A 91 3.91 1.67 9.00
N ALA A 92 3.93 1.47 7.69
CA ALA A 92 3.46 0.26 7.02
C ALA A 92 4.60 -0.30 6.15
N LEU A 93 4.87 -1.60 6.29
CA LEU A 93 5.96 -2.32 5.65
C LEU A 93 5.38 -3.48 4.85
N TYR A 94 5.82 -3.61 3.61
CA TYR A 94 5.47 -4.72 2.71
C TYR A 94 6.73 -5.56 2.51
N LEU A 95 6.81 -6.71 3.19
CA LEU A 95 8.10 -7.37 3.43
C LEU A 95 8.16 -8.85 3.03
N VAL A 96 9.38 -9.32 2.81
CA VAL A 96 9.77 -10.72 2.61
C VAL A 96 11.14 -10.95 3.25
N ASP A 97 11.39 -12.14 3.80
CA ASP A 97 12.71 -12.54 4.28
C ASP A 97 13.30 -13.61 3.35
N ASP A 98 14.52 -13.45 2.87
CA ASP A 98 15.16 -14.42 1.95
C ASP A 98 15.98 -15.50 2.67
N GLY A 99 15.97 -15.52 4.02
CA GLY A 99 16.81 -16.37 4.87
C GLY A 99 18.09 -15.68 5.35
N VAL A 100 18.49 -14.56 4.74
CA VAL A 100 19.68 -13.78 5.09
C VAL A 100 19.32 -12.31 5.39
N THR A 101 18.43 -11.74 4.60
CA THR A 101 17.98 -10.34 4.60
C THR A 101 16.47 -10.28 4.64
N THR A 102 15.94 -9.44 5.53
CA THR A 102 14.55 -9.01 5.45
C THR A 102 14.48 -7.78 4.57
N TRP A 103 13.73 -7.88 3.47
CA TRP A 103 13.48 -6.82 2.52
C TRP A 103 12.10 -6.23 2.76
N ALA A 104 11.99 -4.91 2.82
CA ALA A 104 10.72 -4.22 2.89
C ALA A 104 10.70 -3.05 1.92
N HIS A 105 9.59 -2.86 1.23
CA HIS A 105 9.29 -1.56 0.63
C HIS A 105 8.26 -0.81 1.45
N VAL A 106 8.32 0.51 1.40
CA VAL A 106 7.48 1.44 2.17
C VAL A 106 7.00 2.59 1.28
N GLU A 107 6.04 3.34 1.80
CA GLU A 107 5.49 4.50 1.11
C GLU A 107 6.60 5.53 0.77
N PRO A 108 6.54 6.19 -0.41
CA PRO A 108 7.53 7.18 -0.83
C PRO A 108 7.82 8.22 0.25
N GLY A 109 9.11 8.50 0.49
CA GLY A 109 9.55 9.48 1.48
C GLY A 109 9.50 9.02 2.95
N THR A 110 8.98 7.81 3.24
CA THR A 110 8.83 7.34 4.64
C THR A 110 10.00 6.47 5.15
N ALA A 111 10.87 5.98 4.26
CA ALA A 111 12.00 5.13 4.63
C ALA A 111 12.96 5.75 5.67
N PRO A 112 13.39 7.03 5.55
CA PRO A 112 14.29 7.62 6.53
C PRO A 112 13.71 7.67 7.95
N ALA A 113 12.40 7.93 8.08
CA ALA A 113 11.72 7.95 9.36
C ALA A 113 11.63 6.55 9.98
N LEU A 114 11.33 5.53 9.17
CA LEU A 114 11.33 4.14 9.61
C LEU A 114 12.73 3.68 10.04
N VAL A 115 13.77 3.96 9.24
CA VAL A 115 15.15 3.59 9.57
C VAL A 115 15.59 4.25 10.87
N LYS A 116 15.29 5.54 11.05
CA LYS A 116 15.56 6.24 12.31
C LYS A 116 14.86 5.58 13.51
N TYR A 117 13.59 5.21 13.35
CA TYR A 117 12.85 4.50 14.39
C TYR A 117 13.49 3.15 14.71
N LEU A 118 13.75 2.33 13.70
CA LEU A 118 14.35 1.00 13.84
C LEU A 118 15.74 1.06 14.50
N GLU A 119 16.62 1.96 14.05
CA GLU A 119 17.94 2.15 14.66
C GLU A 119 17.86 2.59 16.13
N SER A 120 16.86 3.41 16.50
CA SER A 120 16.64 3.76 17.91
C SER A 120 16.23 2.58 18.81
N MET A 121 15.76 1.48 18.20
CA MET A 121 15.30 0.25 18.88
C MET A 121 16.34 -0.88 18.83
N LYS A 122 17.47 -0.68 18.16
CA LYS A 122 18.46 -1.73 17.87
C LYS A 122 19.25 -2.20 19.08
N PHE A 123 19.64 -1.30 19.98
CA PHE A 123 20.43 -1.58 21.19
C PHE A 123 21.47 -2.72 21.01
N TRP A 124 21.37 -3.81 21.79
CA TRP A 124 22.31 -4.92 21.84
C TRP A 124 22.09 -5.98 20.75
N ASN A 125 21.08 -5.83 19.89
CA ASN A 125 20.74 -6.82 18.86
C ASN A 125 21.76 -6.76 17.71
N ARG A 126 22.17 -7.92 17.21
CA ARG A 126 23.09 -8.02 16.07
C ARG A 126 22.31 -7.91 14.77
N VAL A 127 21.90 -6.69 14.46
CA VAL A 127 21.14 -6.34 13.26
C VAL A 127 21.73 -5.11 12.58
N GLU A 128 21.60 -5.02 11.27
CA GLU A 128 21.94 -3.83 10.50
C GLU A 128 20.72 -3.38 9.72
N VAL A 129 20.32 -2.11 9.87
CA VAL A 129 19.22 -1.50 9.14
C VAL A 129 19.81 -0.55 8.12
N ALA A 130 19.41 -0.68 6.86
CA ALA A 130 19.84 0.22 5.80
C ALA A 130 18.64 0.78 5.04
N ASP A 131 18.69 2.08 4.74
CA ASP A 131 17.90 2.66 3.66
C ASP A 131 18.59 2.29 2.35
N ALA A 132 18.01 1.33 1.63
CA ALA A 132 18.53 0.81 0.38
C ALA A 132 17.81 1.42 -0.84
N THR A 133 17.05 2.50 -0.63
CA THR A 133 16.23 3.16 -1.66
C THR A 133 17.06 3.57 -2.88
N ASP A 134 18.28 4.06 -2.70
CA ASP A 134 19.13 4.48 -3.82
C ASP A 134 19.80 3.30 -4.56
N SER A 135 19.80 2.11 -3.97
CA SER A 135 20.40 0.91 -4.57
C SER A 135 19.38 0.04 -5.29
N TYR A 136 18.15 0.01 -4.80
CA TYR A 136 17.09 -0.85 -5.32
C TYR A 136 15.84 -0.07 -5.74
N ALA A 137 15.23 -0.53 -6.84
CA ALA A 137 13.91 -0.14 -7.30
C ALA A 137 12.89 -1.22 -6.94
N VAL A 138 11.64 -0.81 -6.77
CA VAL A 138 10.50 -1.72 -6.66
C VAL A 138 9.77 -1.78 -8.00
N VAL A 139 9.49 -2.97 -8.48
CA VAL A 139 8.65 -3.19 -9.67
C VAL A 139 7.56 -4.19 -9.33
N PHE A 140 6.32 -3.89 -9.69
CA PHE A 140 5.21 -4.82 -9.53
C PHE A 140 4.96 -5.60 -10.83
N LEU A 141 4.95 -6.92 -10.72
CA LEU A 141 4.48 -7.83 -11.76
C LEU A 141 3.12 -8.42 -11.34
N PRO A 142 2.05 -8.29 -12.15
CA PRO A 142 0.74 -8.87 -11.85
C PRO A 142 0.76 -10.40 -11.87
N ALA A 143 -0.20 -11.02 -11.18
CA ALA A 143 -0.46 -12.45 -11.28
C ALA A 143 -0.64 -12.87 -12.75
N GLY A 144 -0.10 -14.04 -13.10
CA GLY A 144 -0.09 -14.53 -14.48
C GLY A 144 1.05 -13.99 -15.35
N SER A 145 1.84 -13.02 -14.87
CA SER A 145 3.05 -12.59 -15.57
C SER A 145 4.06 -13.73 -15.72
N THR A 146 4.54 -13.94 -16.93
CA THR A 146 5.59 -14.93 -17.27
C THR A 146 6.99 -14.34 -17.27
N ALA A 147 7.13 -13.07 -16.91
CA ALA A 147 8.42 -12.39 -16.88
C ALA A 147 9.38 -13.08 -15.89
N SER A 148 10.66 -13.17 -16.30
CA SER A 148 11.73 -13.67 -15.42
C SER A 148 11.94 -12.71 -14.24
N VAL A 149 12.31 -13.28 -13.10
CA VAL A 149 12.65 -12.53 -11.88
C VAL A 149 14.11 -12.71 -11.49
N ASP A 150 14.94 -13.32 -12.36
CA ASP A 150 16.33 -13.68 -12.04
C ASP A 150 17.23 -12.46 -11.76
N ARG A 151 16.84 -11.28 -12.24
CA ARG A 151 17.52 -10.00 -11.98
C ARG A 151 17.15 -9.39 -10.62
N ALA A 152 16.16 -9.93 -9.91
CA ALA A 152 15.73 -9.41 -8.62
C ALA A 152 16.62 -9.92 -7.49
N ALA A 153 16.99 -9.01 -6.58
CA ALA A 153 17.70 -9.37 -5.36
C ALA A 153 16.77 -10.07 -4.36
N ALA A 154 15.49 -9.70 -4.37
CA ALA A 154 14.44 -10.39 -3.63
C ALA A 154 13.10 -10.27 -4.35
N VAL A 155 12.20 -11.22 -4.08
CA VAL A 155 10.85 -11.27 -4.66
C VAL A 155 9.85 -11.46 -3.54
N ARG A 156 8.88 -10.55 -3.44
CA ARG A 156 7.73 -10.68 -2.54
C ARG A 156 6.55 -11.23 -3.32
N GLU A 157 6.35 -12.54 -3.23
CA GLU A 157 5.27 -13.29 -3.89
C GLU A 157 3.92 -13.10 -3.17
N LEU A 158 2.86 -12.73 -3.91
CA LEU A 158 1.51 -12.45 -3.40
C LEU A 158 0.46 -13.18 -4.25
N PRO A 159 -0.77 -13.39 -3.73
CA PRO A 159 -1.84 -14.00 -4.51
C PRO A 159 -2.19 -13.25 -5.80
N TRP A 160 -1.95 -11.94 -5.86
CA TRP A 160 -2.30 -11.06 -6.99
C TRP A 160 -1.09 -10.57 -7.80
N GLY A 161 0.12 -11.01 -7.47
CA GLY A 161 1.33 -10.57 -8.17
C GLY A 161 2.58 -10.64 -7.31
N ARG A 162 3.61 -9.89 -7.71
CA ARG A 162 4.94 -9.96 -7.14
C ARG A 162 5.54 -8.56 -7.06
N ASP A 163 6.10 -8.21 -5.92
CA ASP A 163 6.97 -7.02 -5.83
C ASP A 163 8.43 -7.48 -5.97
N LEU A 164 9.12 -6.97 -6.99
CA LEU A 164 10.53 -7.23 -7.23
C LEU A 164 11.38 -6.13 -6.60
N PHE A 165 12.37 -6.53 -5.81
CA PHE A 165 13.46 -5.65 -5.38
C PHE A 165 14.60 -5.77 -6.40
N LEU A 166 14.62 -4.87 -7.39
CA LEU A 166 15.58 -4.88 -8.49
C LEU A 166 16.75 -3.93 -8.20
N PRO A 167 18.02 -4.32 -8.41
CA PRO A 167 19.10 -3.35 -8.47
C PRO A 167 18.74 -2.25 -9.47
N ARG A 168 18.87 -0.97 -9.09
CA ARG A 168 18.43 0.14 -9.96
C ARG A 168 19.10 0.15 -11.33
N ALA A 169 20.35 -0.29 -11.40
CA ALA A 169 21.10 -0.40 -12.65
C ALA A 169 20.46 -1.39 -13.65
N GLU A 170 19.71 -2.39 -13.14
CA GLU A 170 19.04 -3.41 -13.95
C GLU A 170 17.64 -2.98 -14.41
N LEU A 171 17.05 -1.93 -13.83
CA LEU A 171 15.64 -1.56 -14.04
C LEU A 171 15.29 -1.37 -15.52
N ALA A 172 16.11 -0.63 -16.27
CA ALA A 172 15.85 -0.37 -17.68
C ALA A 172 15.92 -1.64 -18.54
N ALA A 173 16.95 -2.48 -18.30
CA ALA A 173 17.11 -3.73 -19.03
C ALA A 173 16.03 -4.77 -18.68
N ALA A 174 15.70 -4.90 -17.40
CA ALA A 174 14.68 -5.83 -16.93
C ALA A 174 13.28 -5.46 -17.46
N ALA A 175 12.97 -4.16 -17.56
CA ALA A 175 11.69 -3.67 -18.07
C ALA A 175 11.40 -4.11 -19.51
N GLU A 176 12.41 -4.35 -20.35
CA GLU A 176 12.23 -4.87 -21.71
C GLU A 176 11.63 -6.28 -21.73
N GLU A 177 11.82 -7.05 -20.64
CA GLU A 177 11.36 -8.43 -20.50
C GLU A 177 10.01 -8.54 -19.74
N PHE A 178 9.50 -7.42 -19.20
CA PHE A 178 8.34 -7.41 -18.28
C PHE A 178 6.99 -7.18 -18.97
N GLY A 179 6.98 -7.01 -20.29
CA GLY A 179 5.78 -6.73 -21.07
C GLY A 179 5.45 -5.24 -21.15
N ALA A 180 4.16 -4.90 -21.28
CA ALA A 180 3.75 -3.51 -21.47
C ALA A 180 3.93 -2.69 -20.18
N PRO A 181 4.58 -1.51 -20.22
CA PRO A 181 4.67 -0.64 -19.06
C PRO A 181 3.29 -0.04 -18.77
N ALA A 182 2.94 -0.01 -17.48
CA ALA A 182 1.74 0.64 -16.98
C ALA A 182 2.12 1.67 -15.92
N GLY A 183 1.54 2.87 -16.01
CA GLY A 183 1.81 3.92 -15.06
C GLY A 183 1.13 3.69 -13.72
N VAL A 184 1.50 4.49 -12.73
CA VAL A 184 1.00 4.36 -11.36
C VAL A 184 -0.51 4.56 -11.28
N TRP A 185 -1.15 5.30 -12.19
CA TRP A 185 -2.62 5.42 -12.21
C TRP A 185 -3.32 4.10 -12.54
N ALA A 186 -2.74 3.29 -13.43
CA ALA A 186 -3.28 1.98 -13.73
C ALA A 186 -3.12 1.03 -12.53
N TYR A 187 -1.97 1.08 -11.86
CA TYR A 187 -1.72 0.34 -10.63
C TYR A 187 -2.67 0.76 -9.51
N GLU A 188 -2.89 2.07 -9.31
CA GLU A 188 -3.77 2.60 -8.28
C GLU A 188 -5.23 2.21 -8.50
N ALA A 189 -5.72 2.19 -9.74
CA ALA A 189 -7.07 1.74 -10.03
C ALA A 189 -7.31 0.29 -9.57
N LEU A 190 -6.37 -0.62 -9.85
CA LEU A 190 -6.43 -2.03 -9.42
C LEU A 190 -6.16 -2.19 -7.91
N ARG A 191 -5.41 -1.28 -7.28
CA ARG A 191 -5.24 -1.24 -5.82
C ARG A 191 -6.55 -0.86 -5.13
N ILE A 192 -7.21 0.18 -5.61
CA ILE A 192 -8.47 0.70 -5.06
C ILE A 192 -9.57 -0.34 -5.22
N GLU A 193 -9.69 -0.97 -6.40
CA GLU A 193 -10.58 -2.11 -6.62
C GLU A 193 -10.32 -3.25 -5.63
N ALA A 194 -9.05 -3.56 -5.36
CA ALA A 194 -8.66 -4.57 -4.38
C ALA A 194 -8.76 -4.12 -2.91
N HIS A 195 -9.29 -2.93 -2.64
CA HIS A 195 -9.47 -2.36 -1.30
C HIS A 195 -8.18 -2.24 -0.46
N ARG A 196 -7.02 -2.18 -1.11
CA ARG A 196 -5.72 -2.19 -0.41
C ARG A 196 -5.33 -0.79 0.05
N PRO A 197 -5.19 -0.52 1.36
CA PRO A 197 -4.87 0.83 1.85
C PRO A 197 -3.40 1.23 1.63
N ARG A 198 -3.18 2.54 1.44
CA ARG A 198 -1.86 3.19 1.47
C ARG A 198 -1.70 4.04 2.73
N LEU A 199 -0.52 3.96 3.34
CA LEU A 199 -0.13 4.87 4.42
C LEU A 199 -0.13 6.31 3.91
N GLY A 200 -0.68 7.24 4.69
CA GLY A 200 -0.83 8.65 4.34
C GLY A 200 -2.05 8.99 3.46
N PHE A 201 -2.68 8.00 2.82
CA PHE A 201 -3.91 8.20 2.04
C PHE A 201 -5.13 7.68 2.79
N GLU A 202 -5.18 6.36 3.04
CA GLU A 202 -6.25 5.73 3.81
C GLU A 202 -6.06 5.89 5.33
N THR A 203 -4.92 6.45 5.75
CA THR A 203 -4.57 6.63 7.16
C THR A 203 -4.28 8.08 7.49
N ASP A 204 -4.61 8.48 8.71
CA ASP A 204 -4.11 9.70 9.35
C ASP A 204 -3.40 9.40 10.68
N HIS A 205 -2.97 10.46 11.38
CA HIS A 205 -2.25 10.39 12.65
C HIS A 205 -3.02 9.72 13.81
N ARG A 206 -4.29 9.36 13.61
CA ARG A 206 -5.15 8.67 14.59
C ARG A 206 -5.62 7.32 14.08
N THR A 207 -5.28 6.94 12.85
CA THR A 207 -5.77 5.70 12.25
C THR A 207 -5.25 4.49 13.00
N ILE A 208 -6.15 3.60 13.38
CA ILE A 208 -5.82 2.27 13.92
C ILE A 208 -6.01 1.20 12.83
N PRO A 209 -5.34 0.04 12.92
CA PRO A 209 -5.40 -0.99 11.87
C PRO A 209 -6.82 -1.49 11.54
N HIS A 210 -7.72 -1.47 12.53
CA HIS A 210 -9.11 -1.90 12.41
C HIS A 210 -9.94 -1.04 11.45
N GLU A 211 -9.54 0.21 11.21
CA GLU A 211 -10.30 1.15 10.40
C GLU A 211 -10.13 0.91 8.89
N VAL A 212 -9.04 0.25 8.47
CA VAL A 212 -8.58 0.18 7.08
C VAL A 212 -8.29 -1.25 6.60
N ASP A 213 -8.87 -2.25 7.27
CA ASP A 213 -8.75 -3.68 6.93
C ASP A 213 -7.33 -4.28 7.04
N TRP A 214 -6.44 -3.64 7.80
CA TRP A 214 -5.09 -4.19 8.04
C TRP A 214 -5.03 -5.31 9.09
N LEU A 215 -6.15 -5.63 9.74
CA LEU A 215 -6.20 -6.77 10.64
C LEU A 215 -5.96 -8.10 9.92
N GLY A 216 -6.46 -8.25 8.69
CA GLY A 216 -6.34 -9.48 7.92
C GLY A 216 -4.94 -9.72 7.37
N SER A 217 -4.23 -8.65 6.98
CA SER A 217 -2.93 -8.78 6.30
C SER A 217 -1.72 -8.45 7.17
N ALA A 218 -1.85 -7.48 8.08
CA ALA A 218 -0.68 -6.83 8.70
C ALA A 218 -0.58 -7.00 10.23
N VAL A 219 -1.58 -7.59 10.88
CA VAL A 219 -1.63 -7.76 12.34
C VAL A 219 -1.81 -9.22 12.70
N HIS A 220 -0.89 -9.77 13.50
CA HIS A 220 -1.06 -11.08 14.09
C HIS A 220 -1.79 -10.95 15.44
N LEU A 221 -3.04 -11.38 15.52
CA LEU A 221 -3.87 -11.16 16.72
C LEU A 221 -3.42 -11.96 17.95
N GLN A 222 -2.69 -13.06 17.74
CA GLN A 222 -2.29 -13.98 18.80
C GLN A 222 -0.85 -13.76 19.29
N LYS A 223 -0.06 -12.89 18.65
CA LYS A 223 1.32 -12.66 19.09
C LYS A 223 1.34 -11.69 20.28
N GLY A 224 2.36 -11.78 21.12
CA GLY A 224 2.59 -10.87 22.24
C GLY A 224 3.65 -9.81 21.95
N CYS A 225 3.63 -8.75 22.76
CA CYS A 225 4.72 -7.81 23.00
C CYS A 225 5.16 -6.94 21.81
N TYR A 226 4.23 -6.17 21.23
CA TYR A 226 4.56 -5.03 20.36
C TYR A 226 3.89 -3.74 20.84
N ARG A 227 4.46 -2.58 20.48
CA ARG A 227 3.94 -1.27 20.85
C ARG A 227 2.52 -1.06 20.29
N GLY A 228 1.60 -0.60 21.14
CA GLY A 228 0.20 -0.34 20.73
C GLY A 228 -0.72 -1.57 20.73
N GLN A 229 -0.22 -2.77 21.08
CA GLN A 229 -1.01 -4.00 21.12
C GLN A 229 -2.25 -3.90 22.01
N GLU A 230 -2.19 -3.22 23.15
CA GLU A 230 -3.33 -3.09 24.07
C GLU A 230 -4.54 -2.47 23.37
N THR A 231 -4.32 -1.41 22.57
CA THR A 231 -5.40 -0.78 21.80
C THR A 231 -5.92 -1.73 20.73
N VAL A 232 -5.03 -2.45 20.02
CA VAL A 232 -5.45 -3.43 19.00
C VAL A 232 -6.31 -4.52 19.63
N ALA A 233 -5.84 -5.16 20.70
CA ALA A 233 -6.56 -6.22 21.39
C ALA A 233 -7.88 -5.75 21.99
N ARG A 234 -7.92 -4.54 22.58
CA ARG A 234 -9.14 -3.95 23.15
C ARG A 234 -10.20 -3.72 22.08
N VAL A 235 -9.83 -3.11 20.95
CA VAL A 235 -10.78 -2.84 19.87
C VAL A 235 -11.27 -4.15 19.25
N HIS A 236 -10.39 -5.14 19.06
CA HIS A 236 -10.76 -6.45 18.52
C HIS A 236 -11.76 -7.20 19.42
N ASN A 237 -11.52 -7.24 20.73
CA ASN A 237 -12.28 -8.10 21.64
C ASN A 237 -13.52 -7.42 22.25
N LEU A 238 -13.50 -6.11 22.42
CA LEU A 238 -14.48 -5.38 23.23
C LEU A 238 -15.03 -4.13 22.55
N GLY A 239 -14.38 -3.66 21.49
CA GLY A 239 -14.65 -2.36 20.89
C GLY A 239 -15.18 -2.46 19.47
N ARG A 240 -15.35 -1.28 18.87
CA ARG A 240 -15.49 -1.10 17.43
C ARG A 240 -14.60 0.06 17.01
N PRO A 241 -13.98 0.00 15.83
CA PRO A 241 -13.23 1.14 15.32
C PRO A 241 -14.16 2.35 15.14
N PRO A 242 -13.70 3.60 15.42
CA PRO A 242 -14.55 4.78 15.34
C PRO A 242 -14.85 5.19 13.89
N ARG A 243 -14.03 4.76 12.93
CA ARG A 243 -14.24 4.92 11.49
C ARG A 243 -14.14 3.57 10.78
N ARG A 244 -14.53 3.55 9.52
CA ARG A 244 -14.37 2.39 8.63
C ARG A 244 -14.05 2.86 7.23
N LEU A 245 -13.13 2.16 6.57
CA LEU A 245 -12.88 2.30 5.16
C LEU A 245 -14.05 1.71 4.38
N VAL A 246 -14.50 2.41 3.35
CA VAL A 246 -15.55 2.00 2.43
C VAL A 246 -15.08 2.18 1.00
N PHE A 247 -15.57 1.31 0.11
CA PHE A 247 -15.38 1.42 -1.32
C PHE A 247 -16.61 2.09 -1.92
N LEU A 248 -16.42 3.05 -2.82
CA LEU A 248 -17.48 3.83 -3.44
C LEU A 248 -17.48 3.58 -4.95
N HIS A 249 -18.60 3.13 -5.48
CA HIS A 249 -18.89 3.22 -6.91
C HIS A 249 -19.49 4.59 -7.17
N LEU A 250 -18.73 5.48 -7.78
CA LEU A 250 -19.14 6.85 -8.04
C LEU A 250 -19.94 6.92 -9.34
N ASP A 251 -20.96 7.77 -9.37
CA ASP A 251 -21.70 8.05 -10.59
C ASP A 251 -20.76 8.61 -11.67
N GLY A 252 -20.70 7.90 -12.80
CA GLY A 252 -19.80 8.17 -13.91
C GLY A 252 -20.13 9.41 -14.74
N THR A 253 -21.22 10.11 -14.43
CA THR A 253 -21.62 11.34 -15.13
C THR A 253 -20.72 12.54 -14.82
N ALA A 254 -19.99 12.51 -13.70
CA ALA A 254 -19.07 13.57 -13.32
C ALA A 254 -17.73 13.46 -14.06
N GLU A 255 -17.30 14.54 -14.71
CA GLU A 255 -16.04 14.58 -15.46
C GLU A 255 -14.81 14.56 -14.53
N LYS A 256 -14.93 14.97 -13.28
CA LYS A 256 -13.82 15.05 -12.33
C LYS A 256 -14.01 14.05 -11.17
N LEU A 257 -12.95 13.32 -10.85
CA LEU A 257 -12.91 12.49 -9.64
C LEU A 257 -12.78 13.37 -8.39
N PRO A 258 -13.42 13.00 -7.27
CA PRO A 258 -13.21 13.69 -6.00
C PRO A 258 -11.73 13.55 -5.58
N ALA A 259 -11.16 14.65 -5.09
CA ALA A 259 -9.76 14.68 -4.66
C ALA A 259 -9.60 14.04 -3.28
N HIS A 260 -8.36 13.68 -2.92
CA HIS A 260 -8.01 13.30 -1.56
C HIS A 260 -8.44 14.42 -0.58
N GLY A 261 -9.10 14.05 0.51
CA GLY A 261 -9.62 14.96 1.52
C GLY A 261 -10.98 15.58 1.21
N THR A 262 -11.56 15.34 0.03
CA THR A 262 -12.94 15.77 -0.28
C THR A 262 -13.90 15.24 0.78
N GLU A 263 -14.70 16.12 1.38
CA GLU A 263 -15.69 15.73 2.38
C GLU A 263 -16.72 14.75 1.80
N VAL A 264 -17.05 13.72 2.58
CA VAL A 264 -18.11 12.76 2.27
C VAL A 264 -19.31 13.04 3.16
N ARG A 265 -20.50 13.13 2.57
CA ARG A 265 -21.78 13.38 3.25
C ARG A 265 -22.77 12.27 2.92
N VAL A 266 -23.73 12.03 3.80
CA VAL A 266 -24.91 11.24 3.45
C VAL A 266 -25.84 12.13 2.63
N ASP A 267 -26.43 11.60 1.57
CA ASP A 267 -27.39 12.36 0.76
C ASP A 267 -28.53 12.93 1.63
N GLY A 268 -28.90 14.18 1.37
CA GLY A 268 -29.83 14.95 2.19
C GLY A 268 -29.29 15.43 3.56
N GLN A 269 -28.02 15.18 3.90
CA GLN A 269 -27.39 15.67 5.13
C GLN A 269 -26.26 16.67 4.86
N GLU A 270 -26.25 17.78 5.60
CA GLU A 270 -25.21 18.80 5.46
C GLU A 270 -23.89 18.44 6.16
N ARG A 271 -23.95 17.67 7.25
CA ARG A 271 -22.77 17.38 8.07
C ARG A 271 -21.92 16.28 7.44
N PRO A 272 -20.60 16.48 7.27
CA PRO A 272 -19.72 15.43 6.78
C PRO A 272 -19.65 14.24 7.74
N VAL A 273 -19.59 13.06 7.13
CA VAL A 273 -19.42 11.78 7.80
C VAL A 273 -18.03 11.19 7.57
N GLY A 274 -17.23 11.76 6.68
CA GLY A 274 -15.92 11.24 6.34
C GLY A 274 -15.23 12.07 5.27
N PHE A 275 -14.25 11.47 4.61
CA PHE A 275 -13.57 12.06 3.46
C PHE A 275 -13.09 10.99 2.48
N VAL A 276 -12.96 11.37 1.21
CA VAL A 276 -12.36 10.55 0.15
C VAL A 276 -10.86 10.45 0.38
N THR A 277 -10.33 9.23 0.36
CA THR A 277 -8.90 8.97 0.57
C THR A 277 -8.17 8.79 -0.77
N SER A 278 -8.75 7.99 -1.67
CA SER A 278 -8.19 7.72 -3.00
C SER A 278 -9.32 7.61 -4.01
N ALA A 279 -9.10 8.02 -5.25
CA ALA A 279 -10.07 7.87 -6.34
C ALA A 279 -9.36 7.55 -7.66
N ALA A 280 -10.00 6.74 -8.50
CA ALA A 280 -9.49 6.37 -9.82
C ALA A 280 -10.62 6.13 -10.83
N ARG A 281 -10.29 6.22 -12.12
CA ARG A 281 -11.14 5.74 -13.21
C ARG A 281 -10.74 4.31 -13.55
N HIS A 282 -11.55 3.35 -13.16
CA HIS A 282 -11.35 1.93 -13.44
C HIS A 282 -11.84 1.54 -14.83
N HIS A 283 -11.14 0.63 -15.51
CA HIS A 283 -11.42 0.23 -16.89
C HIS A 283 -12.74 -0.55 -17.07
N GLU A 284 -13.28 -1.09 -15.98
CA GLU A 284 -14.51 -1.89 -15.95
C GLU A 284 -15.57 -1.32 -15.01
N LEU A 285 -15.15 -0.86 -13.83
CA LEU A 285 -16.06 -0.33 -12.80
C LEU A 285 -16.40 1.16 -12.99
N GLY A 286 -15.71 1.86 -13.90
CA GLY A 286 -15.84 3.30 -14.03
C GLY A 286 -15.20 4.06 -12.86
N PRO A 287 -15.70 5.25 -12.50
CA PRO A 287 -15.19 6.00 -11.35
C PRO A 287 -15.39 5.29 -10.01
N ILE A 288 -14.30 5.04 -9.30
CA ILE A 288 -14.29 4.38 -8.00
C ILE A 288 -13.46 5.18 -7.00
N ALA A 289 -13.78 5.02 -5.72
CA ALA A 289 -13.02 5.65 -4.64
C ALA A 289 -12.96 4.79 -3.37
N LEU A 290 -11.93 5.04 -2.57
CA LEU A 290 -11.90 4.69 -1.16
C LEU A 290 -12.25 5.93 -0.34
N ALA A 291 -12.98 5.73 0.76
CA ALA A 291 -13.29 6.78 1.72
C ALA A 291 -13.24 6.27 3.15
N LEU A 292 -12.82 7.13 4.07
CA LEU A 292 -12.87 6.86 5.50
C LEU A 292 -14.08 7.57 6.09
N VAL A 293 -15.05 6.80 6.59
CA VAL A 293 -16.31 7.32 7.13
C VAL A 293 -16.50 6.96 8.59
N LYS A 294 -17.31 7.73 9.32
CA LYS A 294 -17.75 7.40 10.68
C LYS A 294 -18.34 5.99 10.70
N ARG A 295 -18.04 5.26 11.78
CA ARG A 295 -18.48 3.88 11.95
C ARG A 295 -19.98 3.69 11.80
N ASN A 296 -20.75 4.62 12.35
CA ASN A 296 -22.21 4.58 12.39
C ASN A 296 -22.89 5.10 11.12
N THR A 297 -22.13 5.47 10.08
CA THR A 297 -22.71 5.78 8.76
C THR A 297 -23.46 4.53 8.25
N PRO A 298 -24.76 4.62 7.92
CA PRO A 298 -25.54 3.49 7.43
C PRO A 298 -24.89 2.86 6.18
N VAL A 299 -24.95 1.54 6.06
CA VAL A 299 -24.29 0.78 4.96
C VAL A 299 -25.05 0.84 3.63
N ASP A 300 -26.30 1.26 3.67
CA ASP A 300 -27.22 1.42 2.54
C ASP A 300 -27.38 2.90 2.13
N ALA A 301 -26.75 3.82 2.86
CA ALA A 301 -26.78 5.24 2.52
C ALA A 301 -26.04 5.51 1.21
N VAL A 302 -26.63 6.37 0.37
CA VAL A 302 -25.93 7.03 -0.74
C VAL A 302 -25.03 8.11 -0.16
N LEU A 303 -23.77 8.09 -0.56
CA LEU A 303 -22.77 9.05 -0.12
C LEU A 303 -22.47 10.05 -1.23
N LEU A 304 -22.32 11.33 -0.87
CA LEU A 304 -21.95 12.40 -1.79
C LEU A 304 -20.49 12.81 -1.52
N ALA A 305 -19.67 12.84 -2.56
CA ALA A 305 -18.32 13.41 -2.55
C ALA A 305 -18.22 14.47 -3.64
N ASP A 306 -18.05 15.74 -3.26
CA ASP A 306 -18.09 16.89 -4.19
C ASP A 306 -19.37 16.93 -5.06
N GLY A 307 -20.50 16.55 -4.46
CA GLY A 307 -21.78 16.45 -5.16
C GLY A 307 -21.95 15.21 -6.06
N VAL A 308 -20.91 14.38 -6.21
CA VAL A 308 -20.98 13.12 -6.95
C VAL A 308 -21.56 12.04 -6.04
N PRO A 309 -22.71 11.43 -6.38
CA PRO A 309 -23.25 10.33 -5.61
C PRO A 309 -22.46 9.05 -5.82
N GLY A 310 -22.35 8.24 -4.77
CA GLY A 310 -21.76 6.92 -4.84
C GLY A 310 -22.41 5.94 -3.87
N SER A 311 -22.63 4.72 -4.36
CA SER A 311 -23.03 3.58 -3.53
C SER A 311 -21.81 2.95 -2.87
N GLN A 312 -22.00 2.43 -1.65
CA GLN A 312 -20.90 1.88 -0.87
C GLN A 312 -20.86 0.35 -0.89
N ASP A 313 -19.67 -0.22 -1.01
CA ASP A 313 -19.36 -1.58 -0.59
C ASP A 313 -18.64 -1.57 0.76
N VAL A 314 -19.04 -2.47 1.65
CA VAL A 314 -18.49 -2.56 2.99
C VAL A 314 -17.18 -3.35 2.96
N ILE A 315 -16.06 -2.65 3.17
CA ILE A 315 -14.75 -3.28 3.35
C ILE A 315 -14.61 -3.74 4.80
N VAL A 316 -14.73 -2.82 5.75
CA VAL A 316 -14.67 -3.12 7.18
C VAL A 316 -16.12 -3.31 7.71
N PRO A 317 -16.53 -4.54 8.10
CA PRO A 317 -17.90 -4.85 8.51
C PRO A 317 -18.36 -3.97 9.67
N ALA A 318 -19.62 -3.48 9.68
CA ALA A 318 -20.22 -2.49 10.62
C ALA A 318 -20.45 -2.97 12.08
#